data_AF-A0A9F3QRF3-F1
#
_entry.id   AF-A0A9F3QRF3-F1
#
_cell.length_a   1.000
_cell.length_b   1.000
_cell.length_c   1.000
_cell.angle_alpha   90.00
_cell.angle_beta   90.00
_cell.angle_gamma   90.00
#
_symmetry.space_group_name_H-M   'P 1'
#
loop_
_entity.id
_entity.type
_entity.pdbx_description
1 polymer ?
#
loop_
_entity_poly.entity_id
_entity_poly.type
_entity_poly.pdbx_seq_one_letter_code
_entity_poly.pdbx_strand_id
1 'polypeptide(L)'
;MESVRHREPRSDQALDELPVTSKKLKSTNLQKEVGLFSGICVIVGTVIGSGIFISPKTVLANVGAIGPCLIIWAASGVLATLGALCFAELGTMITKSGAEYPYLMEAFGPIPAYLFSWSSLIVIKPSAFAIICLSFAEYVSAPFYPGCDPPIAVIKCLATAAIGECLALR
;
A
#
# COMPACT_ATOMS: atom_id res chain seq x y z
N MET A 1 31.30 -19.12 75.03
CA MET A 1 30.04 -18.72 75.68
C MET A 1 29.43 -17.61 74.84
N GLU A 2 28.24 -17.88 74.30
CA GLU A 2 27.25 -17.02 73.63
C GLU A 2 27.63 -15.66 73.01
N SER A 3 27.27 -15.50 71.73
CA SER A 3 26.28 -14.46 71.40
C SER A 3 25.32 -15.00 70.32
N VAL A 4 24.16 -15.46 70.77
CA VAL A 4 23.02 -15.84 69.94
C VAL A 4 22.42 -14.55 69.36
N ARG A 5 22.37 -14.42 68.03
CA ARG A 5 21.57 -13.39 67.35
C ARG A 5 20.48 -14.08 66.54
N HIS A 6 19.25 -13.92 67.04
CA HIS A 6 18.00 -14.19 66.35
C HIS A 6 18.04 -13.76 64.88
N ARG A 7 17.66 -14.65 63.97
CA ARG A 7 17.02 -14.26 62.69
C ARG A 7 15.62 -14.85 62.69
N GLU A 8 14.64 -13.97 62.53
CA GLU A 8 13.25 -14.31 62.20
C GLU A 8 13.16 -15.21 60.97
N PRO A 9 12.15 -16.09 60.91
CA PRO A 9 11.89 -16.92 59.74
C PRO A 9 11.45 -16.03 58.58
N ARG A 10 12.31 -15.89 57.58
CA ARG A 10 12.03 -15.09 56.40
C ARG A 10 10.98 -15.79 55.55
N SER A 11 9.83 -15.14 55.47
CA SER A 11 8.68 -15.36 54.59
C SER A 11 9.04 -15.25 53.10
N ASP A 12 10.04 -15.99 52.64
CA ASP A 12 10.50 -16.01 51.24
C ASP A 12 10.09 -17.29 50.51
N GLN A 13 9.54 -18.29 51.20
CA GLN A 13 9.15 -19.57 50.59
C GLN A 13 7.75 -19.59 49.95
N ALA A 14 7.06 -18.44 49.87
CA ALA A 14 5.70 -18.37 49.32
C ALA A 14 5.60 -17.71 47.92
N LEU A 15 6.71 -17.30 47.30
CA LEU A 15 6.71 -16.64 45.98
C LEU A 15 7.31 -17.48 44.85
N ASP A 16 7.78 -18.71 45.14
CA ASP A 16 8.35 -19.61 44.12
C ASP A 16 7.34 -20.58 43.48
N GLU A 17 6.06 -20.51 43.86
CA GLU A 17 5.00 -21.38 43.31
C GLU A 17 3.91 -20.64 42.53
N LEU A 18 4.20 -19.44 42.00
CA LEU A 18 3.38 -18.95 40.89
C LEU A 18 3.90 -19.58 39.60
N PRO A 19 3.14 -20.49 38.95
CA PRO A 19 3.47 -20.91 37.61
C PRO A 19 3.41 -19.66 36.75
N VAL A 20 4.58 -19.08 36.45
CA VAL A 20 4.74 -18.19 35.31
C VAL A 20 4.39 -19.06 34.13
N THR A 21 3.10 -19.07 33.80
CA THR A 21 2.57 -19.57 32.55
C THR A 21 3.20 -18.66 31.51
N SER A 22 4.43 -19.02 31.13
CA SER A 22 5.07 -18.58 29.92
C SER A 22 4.14 -19.09 28.85
N LYS A 23 3.15 -18.24 28.52
CA LYS A 23 2.26 -18.40 27.40
C LYS A 23 3.19 -18.34 26.21
N LYS A 24 3.78 -19.49 25.87
CA LYS A 24 4.63 -19.71 24.71
C LYS A 24 3.87 -19.08 23.57
N LEU A 25 4.32 -17.91 23.14
CA LEU A 25 3.67 -17.18 22.07
C LEU A 25 3.74 -18.15 20.90
N LYS A 26 2.61 -18.79 20.60
CA LYS A 26 2.49 -19.75 19.53
C LYS A 26 2.79 -18.93 18.29
N SER A 27 4.04 -18.97 17.84
CA SER A 27 4.45 -18.39 16.57
C SER A 27 3.53 -19.04 15.57
N THR A 28 2.55 -18.28 15.11
CA THR A 28 1.68 -18.68 14.02
C THR A 28 2.63 -18.78 12.84
N ASN A 29 3.09 -20.00 12.57
CA ASN A 29 3.76 -20.33 11.33
C ASN A 29 2.69 -20.16 10.25
N LEU A 30 2.60 -18.93 9.72
CA LEU A 30 1.78 -18.64 8.56
C LEU A 30 2.28 -19.58 7.48
N GLN A 31 1.46 -20.55 7.09
CA GLN A 31 1.74 -21.37 5.92
C GLN A 31 1.93 -20.41 4.74
N LYS A 32 3.19 -20.24 4.31
CA LYS A 32 3.58 -19.42 3.16
C LYS A 32 3.23 -20.16 1.87
N GLU A 33 1.95 -20.44 1.67
CA GLU A 33 1.44 -21.09 0.49
C GLU A 33 0.47 -20.11 -0.19
N VAL A 34 1.02 -18.98 -0.67
CA VAL A 34 0.37 -18.28 -1.79
C VAL A 34 0.62 -19.13 -3.03
N GLY A 35 -0.31 -20.03 -3.33
CA GLY A 35 -0.25 -20.83 -4.55
C GLY A 35 -0.22 -19.95 -5.80
N LEU A 36 0.34 -20.48 -6.90
CA LEU A 36 0.51 -19.73 -8.17
C LEU A 36 -0.76 -19.02 -8.62
N PHE A 37 -1.89 -19.74 -8.62
CA PHE A 37 -3.18 -19.17 -9.02
C PHE A 37 -3.65 -18.05 -8.09
N SER A 38 -3.51 -18.22 -6.77
CA SER A 38 -3.84 -17.19 -5.79
C SER A 38 -2.98 -15.93 -6.00
N GLY A 39 -1.69 -16.10 -6.25
CA GLY A 39 -0.78 -14.99 -6.56
C GLY A 39 -1.18 -14.24 -7.83
N ILE A 40 -1.50 -14.96 -8.92
CA ILE A 40 -1.97 -14.35 -10.18
C ILE A 40 -3.26 -13.55 -9.93
N CYS A 41 -4.24 -14.12 -9.23
CA CYS A 41 -5.49 -13.43 -8.93
C CYS A 41 -5.28 -12.15 -8.12
N VAL A 42 -4.38 -12.18 -7.13
CA VAL A 42 -4.04 -10.99 -6.34
C VAL A 42 -3.39 -9.92 -7.22
N ILE A 43 -2.42 -10.30 -8.06
CA ILE A 43 -1.75 -9.36 -8.97
C ILE A 43 -2.77 -8.73 -9.92
N VAL A 44 -3.59 -9.55 -10.59
CA VAL A 44 -4.63 -9.06 -11.51
C VAL A 44 -5.63 -8.13 -10.80
N GLY A 45 -6.06 -8.48 -9.58
CA GLY A 45 -6.96 -7.65 -8.78
C GLY A 45 -6.35 -6.32 -8.32
N THR A 46 -5.03 -6.26 -8.11
CA THR A 46 -4.34 -5.01 -7.77
C THR A 46 -4.02 -4.13 -8.98
N VAL A 47 -3.82 -4.74 -10.16
CA VAL A 47 -3.49 -4.01 -11.40
C VAL A 47 -4.74 -3.45 -12.07
N ILE A 48 -5.84 -4.21 -12.09
CA ILE A 48 -7.11 -3.75 -12.69
C ILE A 48 -7.82 -2.83 -11.69
N GLY A 49 -7.66 -1.51 -11.88
CA GLY A 49 -8.32 -0.47 -11.07
C GLY A 49 -9.35 0.35 -11.84
N SER A 50 -9.88 1.39 -11.18
CA SER A 50 -10.85 2.34 -11.75
C SER A 50 -10.29 3.20 -12.90
N GLY A 51 -8.97 3.22 -13.09
CA GLY A 51 -8.32 3.99 -14.16
C GLY A 51 -8.80 3.63 -15.57
N ILE A 52 -9.30 2.42 -15.79
CA ILE A 52 -9.81 1.98 -17.10
C ILE A 52 -11.00 2.82 -17.60
N PHE A 53 -11.75 3.46 -16.70
CA PHE A 53 -12.89 4.28 -17.09
C PHE A 53 -12.47 5.68 -17.56
N ILE A 54 -11.33 6.18 -17.08
CA ILE A 54 -10.85 7.55 -17.34
C ILE A 54 -9.81 7.58 -18.43
N SER A 55 -8.82 6.68 -18.36
CA SER A 55 -7.64 6.71 -19.22
C SER A 55 -7.97 6.65 -20.72
N PRO A 56 -8.93 5.83 -21.21
CA PRO A 56 -9.24 5.78 -22.64
C PRO A 56 -9.76 7.10 -23.20
N LYS A 57 -10.62 7.81 -22.45
CA LYS A 57 -11.15 9.13 -22.84
C LYS A 57 -10.01 10.12 -23.03
N THR A 58 -9.07 10.15 -22.08
CA THR A 58 -7.91 11.04 -22.12
C THR A 58 -6.96 10.70 -23.26
N VAL A 59 -6.64 9.42 -23.48
CA VAL A 59 -5.73 9.02 -24.57
C VAL A 59 -6.36 9.31 -25.93
N LEU A 60 -7.65 9.01 -26.11
CA LEU A 60 -8.35 9.28 -27.37
C LEU A 60 -8.44 10.79 -27.65
N ALA A 61 -8.68 11.61 -26.63
CA ALA A 61 -8.71 13.07 -26.77
C ALA A 61 -7.36 13.67 -27.21
N ASN A 62 -6.24 13.09 -26.77
CA ASN A 62 -4.89 13.57 -27.15
C ASN A 62 -4.47 13.08 -28.54
N VAL A 63 -4.90 11.89 -28.94
CA VAL A 63 -4.43 11.23 -30.18
C VAL A 63 -5.37 11.50 -31.35
N GLY A 64 -6.66 11.73 -31.10
CA GLY A 64 -7.67 12.07 -32.11
C GLY A 64 -8.14 10.89 -33.00
N ALA A 65 -7.47 9.74 -32.95
CA ALA A 65 -7.83 8.56 -33.73
C ALA A 65 -7.71 7.24 -32.95
N ILE A 66 -8.56 6.28 -33.29
CA ILE A 66 -8.71 5.00 -32.56
C ILE A 66 -7.53 4.06 -32.83
N GLY A 67 -7.03 4.00 -34.08
CA GLY A 67 -5.89 3.16 -34.46
C GLY A 67 -4.64 3.41 -33.61
N PRO A 68 -4.10 4.64 -33.58
CA PRO A 68 -2.97 4.98 -32.71
C PRO A 68 -3.26 4.86 -31.21
N CYS A 69 -4.51 5.08 -30.77
CA CYS A 69 -4.90 4.84 -29.37
C CYS A 69 -4.68 3.37 -28.95
N LEU A 70 -5.03 2.40 -29.81
CA LEU A 70 -4.80 0.97 -29.54
C LEU A 70 -3.31 0.62 -29.53
N ILE A 71 -2.51 1.23 -30.41
CA ILE A 71 -1.06 1.03 -30.44
C ILE A 71 -0.42 1.52 -29.15
N ILE A 72 -0.79 2.70 -28.66
CA ILE A 72 -0.28 3.26 -27.40
C ILE A 72 -0.65 2.37 -26.23
N TRP A 73 -1.88 1.86 -26.21
CA TRP A 73 -2.34 0.96 -25.17
C TRP A 73 -1.54 -0.36 -25.17
N ALA A 74 -1.36 -0.98 -26.34
CA ALA A 74 -0.51 -2.16 -26.49
C ALA A 74 0.95 -1.89 -26.07
N ALA A 75 1.53 -0.76 -26.49
CA ALA A 75 2.88 -0.37 -26.13
C ALA A 75 3.04 -0.16 -24.60
N SER A 76 2.05 0.47 -23.94
CA SER A 76 2.06 0.59 -22.48
C SER A 76 2.00 -0.76 -21.76
N GLY A 77 1.26 -1.73 -22.29
CA GLY A 77 1.21 -3.09 -21.77
C GLY A 77 2.56 -3.81 -21.87
N VAL A 78 3.25 -3.67 -23.00
CA VAL A 78 4.61 -4.21 -23.18
C VAL A 78 5.59 -3.55 -22.20
N LEU A 79 5.59 -2.22 -22.09
CA LEU A 79 6.45 -1.50 -21.14
C LEU A 79 6.16 -1.91 -19.69
N ALA A 80 4.90 -2.05 -19.30
CA ALA A 80 4.52 -2.51 -17.97
C ALA A 80 5.01 -3.94 -17.68
N THR A 81 4.95 -4.83 -18.68
CA THR A 81 5.45 -6.20 -18.57
C THR A 81 6.96 -6.21 -18.38
N LEU A 82 7.72 -5.44 -19.16
CA LEU A 82 9.17 -5.33 -19.02
C LEU A 82 9.57 -4.77 -17.64
N GLY A 83 8.85 -3.76 -17.15
CA GLY A 83 9.03 -3.23 -15.80
C GLY A 83 8.77 -4.28 -14.73
N ALA A 84 7.67 -5.05 -14.86
CA ALA A 84 7.33 -6.11 -13.93
C ALA A 84 8.40 -7.22 -13.90
N LEU A 85 8.99 -7.59 -15.04
CA LEU A 85 10.11 -8.54 -15.09
C LEU A 85 11.34 -8.01 -14.34
N CYS A 86 11.69 -6.74 -14.53
CA CYS A 86 12.81 -6.12 -13.80
C CYS A 86 12.56 -6.13 -12.28
N PHE A 87 11.35 -5.79 -11.84
CA PHE A 87 10.96 -5.87 -10.43
C PHE A 87 10.90 -7.31 -9.91
N ALA A 88 10.57 -8.29 -10.74
CA ALA A 88 10.59 -9.70 -10.37
C ALA A 88 12.01 -10.19 -10.11
N GLU A 89 12.97 -9.88 -10.98
CA GLU A 89 14.40 -10.18 -10.78
C GLU A 89 14.94 -9.50 -9.51
N LEU A 90 14.56 -8.24 -9.27
CA LEU A 90 14.99 -7.53 -8.08
C LEU A 90 14.38 -8.11 -6.79
N GLY A 91 13.12 -8.55 -6.86
CA GLY A 91 12.42 -9.19 -5.74
C GLY A 91 12.90 -10.61 -5.43
N THR A 92 13.47 -11.33 -6.39
CA THR A 92 14.14 -12.63 -6.14
C THR A 92 15.56 -12.46 -5.62
N MET A 93 16.27 -11.40 -6.03
CA MET A 93 17.62 -11.09 -5.52
C MET A 93 17.62 -10.56 -4.09
N ILE A 94 16.72 -9.61 -3.75
CA ILE A 94 16.71 -8.94 -2.44
C ILE A 94 15.45 -9.34 -1.68
N THR A 95 15.53 -10.42 -0.91
CA THR A 95 14.42 -10.95 -0.10
C THR A 95 14.29 -10.26 1.27
N LYS A 96 14.34 -8.92 1.29
CA LYS A 96 14.13 -8.10 2.49
C LYS A 96 12.70 -7.55 2.51
N SER A 97 12.11 -7.41 3.70
CA SER A 97 10.79 -6.79 3.84
C SER A 97 10.88 -5.27 3.64
N GLY A 98 9.93 -4.67 2.92
CA GLY A 98 9.88 -3.22 2.71
C GLY A 98 9.64 -2.75 1.26
N ALA A 99 9.35 -3.66 0.33
CA ALA A 99 9.11 -3.37 -1.08
C ALA A 99 10.27 -2.58 -1.73
N GLU A 100 10.05 -1.34 -2.15
CA GLU A 100 11.02 -0.53 -2.89
C GLU A 100 12.15 0.02 -2.00
N TYR A 101 11.89 0.20 -0.70
CA TYR A 101 12.87 0.75 0.24
C TYR A 101 14.17 -0.07 0.35
N PRO A 102 14.14 -1.39 0.60
CA PRO A 102 15.36 -2.19 0.68
C PRO A 102 16.15 -2.22 -0.63
N TYR A 103 15.49 -2.08 -1.79
CA TYR A 103 16.19 -2.01 -3.07
C TYR A 103 17.04 -0.74 -3.19
N LEU A 104 16.47 0.41 -2.80
CA LEU A 104 17.21 1.67 -2.78
C LEU A 104 18.29 1.69 -1.71
N MET A 105 18.03 1.08 -0.56
CA MET A 105 19.01 1.00 0.52
C MET A 105 20.25 0.21 0.12
N GLU A 106 20.08 -0.90 -0.62
CA GLU A 106 21.20 -1.73 -1.09
C GLU A 106 21.96 -1.06 -2.25
N ALA A 107 21.27 -0.37 -3.17
CA ALA A 107 21.88 0.21 -4.36
C ALA A 107 22.54 1.59 -4.11
N PHE A 108 21.90 2.47 -3.32
CA PHE A 108 22.30 3.87 -3.19
C PHE A 108 22.59 4.30 -1.73
N GLY A 109 22.38 3.42 -0.75
CA GLY A 109 22.64 3.70 0.66
C GLY A 109 21.49 4.44 1.38
N PRO A 110 21.71 4.87 2.63
CA PRO A 110 20.64 5.26 3.56
C PRO A 110 19.99 6.61 3.24
N ILE A 111 20.76 7.62 2.81
CA ILE A 111 20.25 8.98 2.55
C ILE A 111 19.23 9.00 1.40
N PRO A 112 19.55 8.51 0.19
CA PRO A 112 18.59 8.50 -0.92
C PRO A 112 17.40 7.57 -0.67
N ALA A 113 17.58 6.45 0.02
CA ALA A 113 16.48 5.56 0.39
C ALA A 113 15.48 6.24 1.34
N TYR A 114 15.97 7.04 2.30
CA TYR A 114 15.14 7.83 3.18
C TYR A 114 14.37 8.92 2.43
N LEU A 115 15.05 9.69 1.58
CA LEU A 115 14.41 10.75 0.79
C LEU A 115 13.31 10.19 -0.11
N PHE A 116 13.56 9.07 -0.79
CA PHE A 116 12.54 8.42 -1.62
C PHE A 116 11.33 7.99 -0.78
N SER A 117 11.54 7.38 0.38
CA SER A 117 10.44 6.96 1.26
C SER A 117 9.63 8.15 1.76
N TRP A 118 10.31 9.23 2.14
CA TRP A 118 9.69 10.46 2.59
C TRP A 118 8.85 11.11 1.49
N SER A 119 9.41 11.28 0.28
CA SER A 119 8.66 11.78 -0.88
C SER A 119 7.53 10.86 -1.30
N SER A 120 7.71 9.54 -1.21
CA SER A 120 6.67 8.57 -1.54
C SER A 120 5.49 8.65 -0.57
N LEU A 121 5.74 8.89 0.71
CA LEU A 121 4.71 9.03 1.73
C LEU A 121 3.97 10.37 1.66
N ILE A 122 4.68 11.47 1.36
CA ILE A 122 4.07 12.82 1.33
C ILE A 122 3.43 13.13 -0.03
N VAL A 123 4.03 12.67 -1.13
CA VAL A 123 3.62 13.07 -2.48
C VAL A 123 2.89 11.94 -3.19
N ILE A 124 3.51 10.78 -3.33
CA ILE A 124 3.00 9.70 -4.19
C ILE A 124 1.71 9.09 -3.61
N LYS A 125 1.72 8.70 -2.33
CA LYS A 125 0.56 8.05 -1.70
C LYS A 125 -0.66 9.00 -1.64
N PRO A 126 -0.55 10.27 -1.19
CA PRO A 126 -1.70 11.16 -1.13
C PRO A 126 -2.19 11.61 -2.50
N SER A 127 -1.30 11.80 -3.48
CA SER A 127 -1.71 12.15 -4.85
C SER A 127 -2.49 11.04 -5.52
N ALA A 128 -2.06 9.78 -5.38
CA ALA A 128 -2.81 8.63 -5.89
C ALA A 128 -4.21 8.56 -5.27
N PHE A 129 -4.32 8.77 -3.96
CA PHE A 129 -5.60 8.81 -3.27
C PHE A 129 -6.49 9.97 -3.76
N ALA A 130 -5.91 11.17 -3.92
CA ALA A 130 -6.62 12.35 -4.41
C ALA A 130 -7.17 12.15 -5.83
N ILE A 131 -6.40 11.52 -6.73
CA ILE A 131 -6.85 11.20 -8.10
C ILE A 131 -8.06 10.26 -8.06
N ILE A 132 -8.04 9.24 -7.19
CA ILE A 132 -9.17 8.29 -7.04
C ILE A 132 -10.42 9.03 -6.52
N CYS A 133 -10.29 9.88 -5.50
CA CYS A 133 -11.40 10.68 -4.98
C CYS A 133 -11.96 11.66 -6.01
N LEU A 134 -11.09 12.30 -6.80
CA LEU A 134 -11.49 13.22 -7.87
C LEU A 134 -12.25 12.48 -8.97
N SER A 135 -11.74 11.30 -9.37
CA SER A 135 -12.37 10.40 -10.31
C SER A 135 -13.77 10.00 -9.84
N PHE A 136 -13.88 9.58 -8.58
CA PHE A 136 -15.16 9.22 -7.97
C PHE A 136 -16.15 10.40 -7.98
N ALA A 137 -15.70 11.60 -7.62
CA ALA A 137 -16.53 12.81 -7.65
C ALA A 137 -17.05 13.13 -9.07
N GLU A 138 -16.22 12.97 -10.10
CA GLU A 138 -16.62 13.18 -11.50
C GLU A 138 -17.70 12.18 -11.93
N TYR A 139 -17.52 10.89 -11.64
CA TYR A 139 -18.52 9.86 -11.98
C TYR A 139 -19.83 9.97 -11.19
N VAL A 140 -19.78 10.35 -9.91
CA VAL A 140 -20.97 10.53 -9.07
C VAL A 140 -21.76 11.78 -9.46
N SER A 141 -21.08 12.84 -9.90
CA SER A 141 -21.75 14.09 -10.31
C SER A 141 -22.32 14.04 -11.73
N ALA A 142 -21.76 13.20 -12.62
CA ALA A 142 -22.22 13.02 -13.99
C ALA A 142 -23.76 12.80 -14.15
N PRO A 143 -24.45 11.95 -13.37
CA PRO A 143 -25.90 11.76 -13.51
C PRO A 143 -26.74 12.98 -13.11
N PHE A 144 -26.22 13.89 -12.28
CA PHE A 144 -26.95 15.09 -11.84
C PHE A 144 -26.88 16.24 -12.85
N TYR A 145 -26.00 16.15 -13.85
CA TYR A 145 -25.84 17.14 -14.92
C TYR A 145 -25.95 16.48 -16.31
N PRO A 146 -27.13 15.96 -16.69
CA PRO A 146 -27.31 15.36 -18.01
C PRO A 146 -27.10 16.41 -19.11
N GLY A 147 -26.02 16.27 -19.88
CA GLY A 147 -25.71 17.11 -21.05
C GLY A 147 -24.88 18.37 -20.78
N CYS A 148 -24.39 18.58 -19.55
CA CYS A 148 -23.48 19.68 -19.21
C CYS A 148 -22.31 19.14 -18.39
N ASP A 149 -21.10 19.66 -18.61
CA ASP A 149 -19.97 19.32 -17.77
C ASP A 149 -20.22 19.85 -16.34
N PRO A 150 -20.12 18.99 -15.30
CA PRO A 150 -20.34 19.42 -13.93
C PRO A 150 -19.35 20.54 -13.58
N PRO A 151 -19.81 21.61 -12.90
CA PRO A 151 -18.93 22.73 -12.57
C PRO A 151 -17.77 22.26 -11.69
N ILE A 152 -16.56 22.72 -12.02
CA ILE A 152 -15.30 22.32 -11.36
C ILE A 152 -15.37 22.52 -9.85
N ALA A 153 -16.12 23.51 -9.37
CA ALA A 153 -16.35 23.76 -7.96
C ALA A 153 -17.07 22.57 -7.27
N VAL A 154 -18.08 21.98 -7.91
CA VAL A 154 -18.83 20.84 -7.35
C VAL A 154 -17.95 19.60 -7.29
N ILE A 155 -17.21 19.29 -8.36
CA ILE A 155 -16.28 18.15 -8.39
C ILE A 155 -15.22 18.30 -7.29
N LYS A 156 -14.64 19.50 -7.13
CA LYS A 156 -13.64 19.78 -6.09
C LYS A 156 -14.23 19.67 -4.68
N CYS A 157 -15.41 20.23 -4.43
CA CYS A 157 -16.08 20.14 -3.13
C CYS A 157 -16.39 18.69 -2.74
N LEU A 158 -16.93 17.91 -3.69
CA LEU A 158 -17.23 16.49 -3.47
C LEU A 158 -15.96 15.67 -3.23
N ALA A 159 -14.89 15.95 -3.99
CA ALA A 159 -13.60 15.32 -3.81
C ALA A 159 -12.97 15.67 -2.45
N THR A 160 -13.03 16.93 -2.02
CA THR A 160 -12.53 17.33 -0.69
C THR A 160 -13.34 16.72 0.45
N ALA A 161 -14.66 16.59 0.29
CA ALA A 161 -15.50 15.90 1.26
C ALA A 161 -15.13 14.41 1.34
N ALA A 162 -15.00 13.73 0.19
CA ALA A 162 -14.61 12.33 0.13
C ALA A 162 -13.22 12.08 0.74
N ILE A 163 -12.25 12.96 0.49
CA ILE A 163 -10.91 12.88 1.11
C ILE A 163 -11.00 13.07 2.62
N GLY A 164 -11.76 14.07 3.08
CA GLY A 164 -11.94 14.35 4.51
C GLY A 164 -12.60 13.20 5.25
N GLU A 165 -13.60 12.57 4.64
CA GLU A 165 -14.33 11.45 5.24
C GLU A 165 -13.47 10.18 5.28
N CYS A 166 -12.75 9.86 4.20
CA CYS A 166 -11.80 8.76 4.22
C CYS A 166 -10.61 8.96 5.17
N LEU A 167 -10.20 10.20 5.43
CA LEU A 167 -9.21 10.51 6.45
C LEU A 167 -9.78 10.38 7.86
N ALA A 168 -11.05 10.71 8.07
CA ALA A 168 -11.74 10.58 9.35
C ALA A 168 -12.07 9.11 9.71
N LEU A 169 -12.20 8.24 8.71
CA LEU A 169 -12.50 6.81 8.86
C LEU A 169 -11.26 5.92 9.07
N ARG A 170 -10.05 6.50 9.10
CA ARG A 170 -8.78 5.77 9.18
C ARG A 170 -8.00 6.11 10.44
#